data_AF-A0A2A8ZSZ0-F1
#
_entry.id   AF-A0A2A8ZSZ0-F1
#
_cell.length_a   1.000
_cell.length_b   1.000
_cell.length_c   1.000
_cell.angle_alpha   90.00
_cell.angle_beta   90.00
_cell.angle_gamma   90.00
#
_symmetry.space_group_name_H-M   'P 1'
#
loop_
_entity.id
_entity.type
_entity.pdbx_description
1 polymer ?
#
loop_
_entity_poly.entity_id
_entity_poly.type
_entity_poly.pdbx_seq_one_letter_code
_entity_poly.pdbx_strand_id
1 'polypeptide(L)'
;MRVSVVIPAHNEASTLSQVLVEVEKLEPYEIIVVDNGSTDGTKEIALQHHCHVIYYHYSLGNDVGRAIGAREAKGDIVLFLDGDIVIDNKELQRFIKGIQQGHQIVVNNLTWSVYLKMRPHYTTVGKCMLNRYLNKKELVVGSLIAIPHAMSKEVIQKFGWWNLADPALFQAMAMSRGVDIADMASVDVIHTNKVRPVHTGTSPGSPYPKATSRIMGDHLRALQYVIEIYGKRGGFSEGSRDREFVGKYKPVVLQKKKAKYSAIIPVSEEKMTIRSVIQEVKKAGVDEIIVVANGADMETIKQAKLENIIVIEFGEALGHNVARAIGSMHATADICLFVDGDFVIPGKKLIPFLHAIEDGHDVALNDLQCLLDMFHPADPISMGKYFVNLIAKRPDLWNNSLTAVPHAMHKKVIEKIGYDSLIIPPLAQMKAILEGFSITAVEFVDVIKTNRVRPEQHGFVNGRIPAFDRIFGDQLEAIAYLLQSTDERGSFTDGERDRNIIQQLRKEEENTDEC
;
A
#
# COMPACT_ATOMS: atom_id res chain seq x y z
N MET A 1 26.18 25.11 -10.78
CA MET A 1 26.17 23.73 -10.27
C MET A 1 26.50 22.81 -11.44
N ARG A 2 27.46 21.91 -11.28
CA ARG A 2 27.87 20.90 -12.27
C ARG A 2 26.89 19.73 -12.26
N VAL A 3 26.60 19.16 -13.43
CA VAL A 3 25.64 18.05 -13.58
C VAL A 3 26.36 16.78 -14.02
N SER A 4 26.22 15.70 -13.25
CA SER A 4 26.56 14.34 -13.69
C SER A 4 25.29 13.66 -14.18
N VAL A 5 25.35 13.01 -15.35
CA VAL A 5 24.23 12.22 -15.87
C VAL A 5 24.56 10.74 -15.74
N VAL A 6 23.73 9.99 -15.03
CA VAL A 6 23.89 8.55 -14.79
C VAL A 6 22.89 7.77 -15.62
N ILE A 7 23.40 6.87 -16.45
CA ILE A 7 22.62 6.03 -17.38
C ILE A 7 23.01 4.56 -17.19
N PRO A 8 22.29 3.77 -16.36
CA PRO A 8 22.36 2.32 -16.46
C PRO A 8 21.89 1.86 -17.84
N ALA A 9 22.63 0.93 -18.45
CA ALA A 9 22.31 0.41 -19.78
C ALA A 9 22.44 -1.12 -19.84
N HIS A 10 21.53 -1.79 -20.54
CA HIS A 10 21.60 -3.24 -20.81
C HIS A 10 20.94 -3.60 -22.14
N ASN A 11 21.77 -3.88 -23.15
CA ASN A 11 21.36 -4.17 -24.53
C ASN A 11 20.53 -3.05 -25.19
N GLU A 12 21.11 -1.84 -25.20
CA GLU A 12 20.46 -0.60 -25.63
C GLU A 12 21.12 0.02 -26.87
N ALA A 13 21.89 -0.76 -27.64
CA ALA A 13 22.61 -0.24 -28.81
C ALA A 13 21.70 0.45 -29.84
N SER A 14 20.43 0.04 -29.91
CA SER A 14 19.43 0.65 -30.81
C SER A 14 18.98 2.06 -30.42
N THR A 15 19.13 2.47 -29.16
CA THR A 15 18.53 3.69 -28.60
C THR A 15 19.55 4.60 -27.93
N LEU A 16 20.61 4.04 -27.34
CA LEU A 16 21.55 4.78 -26.49
C LEU A 16 22.16 6.00 -27.18
N SER A 17 22.56 5.90 -28.45
CA SER A 17 23.13 7.05 -29.18
C SER A 17 22.14 8.23 -29.26
N GLN A 18 20.85 7.97 -29.45
CA GLN A 18 19.82 9.02 -29.49
C GLN A 18 19.62 9.66 -28.11
N VAL A 19 19.67 8.85 -27.04
CA VAL A 19 19.65 9.34 -25.66
C VAL A 19 20.86 10.25 -25.40
N LEU A 20 22.06 9.81 -25.78
CA LEU A 20 23.30 10.56 -25.57
C LEU A 20 23.32 11.88 -26.34
N VAL A 21 22.79 11.92 -27.57
CA VAL A 21 22.66 13.17 -28.35
C VAL A 21 21.79 14.20 -27.62
N GLU A 22 20.71 13.80 -26.96
CA GLU A 22 19.91 14.75 -26.15
C GLU A 22 20.63 15.14 -24.85
N VAL A 23 21.33 14.21 -24.22
CA VAL A 23 22.08 14.46 -22.99
C VAL A 23 23.25 15.42 -23.22
N GLU A 24 23.98 15.29 -24.32
CA GLU A 24 25.12 16.17 -24.67
C GLU A 24 24.69 17.63 -24.84
N LYS A 25 23.46 17.89 -25.31
CA LYS A 25 22.89 19.24 -25.41
C LYS A 25 22.68 19.92 -24.05
N LEU A 26 22.72 19.17 -22.95
CA LEU A 26 22.69 19.71 -21.60
C LEU A 26 24.03 20.30 -21.16
N GLU A 27 25.10 20.06 -21.93
CA GLU A 27 26.48 20.37 -21.57
C GLU A 27 26.85 19.83 -20.16
N PRO A 28 26.63 18.53 -19.88
CA PRO A 28 26.88 17.97 -18.56
C PRO A 28 28.38 17.99 -18.23
N TYR A 29 28.69 18.04 -16.94
CA TYR A 29 30.07 17.93 -16.46
C TYR A 29 30.67 16.57 -16.80
N GLU A 30 29.85 15.52 -16.71
CA GLU A 30 30.20 14.16 -17.12
C GLU A 30 28.94 13.34 -17.43
N ILE A 31 29.09 12.34 -18.28
CA ILE A 31 28.08 11.32 -18.56
C ILE A 31 28.67 9.98 -18.12
N ILE A 32 28.00 9.31 -17.18
CA ILE A 32 28.40 8.04 -16.60
C ILE A 32 27.43 6.97 -17.11
N VAL A 33 27.94 6.08 -17.95
CA VAL A 33 27.20 4.92 -18.44
C VAL A 33 27.63 3.70 -17.66
N VAL A 34 26.69 3.04 -16.98
CA VAL A 34 26.94 1.78 -16.29
C VAL A 34 26.39 0.65 -17.15
N ASP A 35 27.28 -0.01 -17.89
CA ASP A 35 26.93 -1.13 -18.74
C ASP A 35 26.76 -2.40 -17.89
N ASN A 36 25.51 -2.82 -17.80
CA ASN A 36 25.00 -3.85 -16.91
C ASN A 36 24.98 -5.23 -17.59
N GLY A 37 26.12 -5.62 -18.17
CA GLY A 37 26.28 -6.92 -18.83
C GLY A 37 25.74 -6.99 -20.26
N SER A 38 25.82 -5.89 -21.03
CA SER A 38 25.37 -5.91 -22.43
C SER A 38 26.17 -6.89 -23.28
N THR A 39 25.47 -7.49 -24.25
CA THR A 39 26.01 -8.42 -25.25
C THR A 39 25.96 -7.86 -26.67
N ASP A 40 25.47 -6.63 -26.82
CA ASP A 40 25.43 -5.87 -28.07
C ASP A 40 26.45 -4.72 -28.05
N GLY A 41 26.38 -3.82 -29.03
CA GLY A 41 27.30 -2.68 -29.17
C GLY A 41 27.09 -1.51 -28.19
N THR A 42 26.35 -1.70 -27.09
CA THR A 42 25.99 -0.62 -26.13
C THR A 42 27.22 0.07 -25.57
N LYS A 43 28.22 -0.70 -25.15
CA LYS A 43 29.48 -0.19 -24.61
C LYS A 43 30.24 0.67 -25.61
N GLU A 44 30.37 0.20 -26.84
CA GLU A 44 31.11 0.87 -27.90
C GLU A 44 30.46 2.20 -28.25
N ILE A 45 29.13 2.25 -28.29
CA ILE A 45 28.37 3.49 -28.51
C ILE A 45 28.64 4.49 -27.39
N ALA A 46 28.59 4.07 -26.12
CA ALA A 46 28.91 4.96 -24.99
C ALA A 46 30.33 5.53 -25.07
N LEU A 47 31.31 4.70 -25.45
CA LEU A 47 32.70 5.13 -25.63
C LEU A 47 32.87 6.12 -26.80
N GLN A 48 32.13 5.93 -27.91
CA GLN A 48 32.14 6.84 -29.06
C GLN A 48 31.62 8.24 -28.69
N HIS A 49 30.68 8.32 -27.76
CA HIS A 49 30.16 9.56 -27.17
C HIS A 49 31.02 10.10 -26.00
N HIS A 50 32.25 9.60 -25.84
CA HIS A 50 33.20 10.03 -24.80
C HIS A 50 32.66 9.93 -23.36
N CYS A 51 31.71 9.02 -23.11
CA CYS A 51 31.17 8.79 -21.77
C CYS A 51 32.20 8.12 -20.86
N HIS A 52 32.08 8.35 -19.55
CA HIS A 52 32.73 7.51 -18.55
C HIS A 52 31.98 6.19 -18.43
N VAL A 53 32.56 5.11 -18.95
CA VAL A 53 31.90 3.80 -19.00
C VAL A 53 32.40 2.89 -17.88
N ILE A 54 31.48 2.47 -17.02
CA ILE A 54 31.70 1.44 -16.00
C ILE A 54 31.11 0.15 -16.52
N TYR A 55 31.97 -0.81 -16.84
CA TYR A 55 31.59 -2.03 -17.54
C TYR A 55 31.57 -3.25 -16.62
N TYR A 56 30.47 -3.99 -16.64
CA TYR A 56 30.35 -5.31 -16.03
C TYR A 56 30.10 -6.37 -17.10
N HIS A 57 30.77 -7.51 -16.98
CA HIS A 57 30.67 -8.62 -17.95
C HIS A 57 29.43 -9.51 -17.76
N TYR A 58 28.66 -9.28 -16.69
CA TYR A 58 27.46 -10.00 -16.34
C TYR A 58 26.38 -9.02 -15.87
N SER A 59 25.12 -9.43 -15.92
CA SER A 59 24.02 -8.59 -15.46
C SER A 59 23.99 -8.51 -13.93
N LEU A 60 24.04 -7.28 -13.43
CA LEU A 60 23.87 -6.90 -12.03
C LEU A 60 22.40 -6.80 -11.61
N GLY A 61 21.47 -6.86 -12.56
CA GLY A 61 20.05 -6.65 -12.31
C GLY A 61 19.63 -5.18 -12.22
N ASN A 62 18.34 -4.95 -11.95
CA ASN A 62 17.73 -3.61 -11.95
C ASN A 62 18.29 -2.72 -10.82
N ASP A 63 18.34 -1.40 -11.03
CA ASP A 63 18.71 -0.38 -10.03
C ASP A 63 20.15 -0.49 -9.44
N VAL A 64 20.87 -1.61 -9.59
CA VAL A 64 22.26 -1.76 -9.14
C VAL A 64 23.21 -0.85 -9.91
N GLY A 65 23.09 -0.81 -11.24
CA GLY A 65 23.88 0.09 -12.09
C GLY A 65 23.62 1.57 -11.77
N ARG A 66 22.40 1.92 -11.36
CA ARG A 66 22.05 3.28 -10.91
C ARG A 66 22.83 3.68 -9.66
N ALA A 67 22.90 2.80 -8.67
CA ALA A 67 23.66 3.04 -7.45
C ALA A 67 25.15 3.21 -7.73
N ILE A 68 25.73 2.33 -8.56
CA ILE A 68 27.14 2.40 -8.96
C ILE A 68 27.44 3.71 -9.69
N GLY A 69 26.59 4.12 -10.63
CA GLY A 69 26.76 5.40 -11.32
C GLY A 69 26.65 6.60 -10.36
N ALA A 70 25.78 6.52 -9.35
CA ALA A 70 25.67 7.55 -8.32
C ALA A 70 26.92 7.66 -7.43
N ARG A 71 27.60 6.54 -7.16
CA ARG A 71 28.88 6.51 -6.44
C ARG A 71 29.96 7.31 -7.18
N GLU A 72 30.07 7.07 -8.49
CA GLU A 72 31.12 7.69 -9.31
C GLU A 72 30.83 9.15 -9.71
N ALA A 73 29.59 9.61 -9.54
CA ALA A 73 29.18 10.97 -9.89
C ALA A 73 29.92 12.05 -9.08
N LYS A 74 30.52 13.02 -9.76
CA LYS A 74 31.33 14.12 -9.21
C LYS A 74 30.64 15.49 -9.26
N GLY A 75 29.57 15.62 -10.04
CA GLY A 75 28.75 16.82 -10.16
C GLY A 75 27.98 17.13 -8.88
N ASP A 76 27.53 18.37 -8.77
CA ASP A 76 26.74 18.83 -7.62
C ASP A 76 25.29 18.33 -7.72
N ILE A 77 24.83 18.09 -8.95
CA ILE A 77 23.53 17.52 -9.33
C ILE A 77 23.77 16.19 -10.02
N VAL A 78 23.02 15.16 -9.66
CA VAL A 78 23.00 13.87 -10.36
C VAL A 78 21.65 13.68 -11.01
N LEU A 79 21.63 13.58 -12.35
CA LEU A 79 20.45 13.30 -13.17
C LEU A 79 20.46 11.83 -13.57
N PHE A 80 19.36 11.11 -13.31
CA PHE A 80 19.21 9.69 -13.61
C PHE A 80 18.27 9.48 -14.79
N LEU A 81 18.73 8.72 -15.77
CA LEU A 81 18.01 8.33 -17.00
C LEU A 81 18.14 6.83 -17.24
N ASP A 82 17.41 6.31 -18.22
CA ASP A 82 17.57 4.94 -18.75
C ASP A 82 18.01 5.08 -20.22
N GLY A 83 18.85 4.18 -20.73
CA GLY A 83 19.38 4.28 -22.09
C GLY A 83 18.43 3.78 -23.20
N ASP A 84 17.20 3.40 -22.85
CA ASP A 84 16.16 2.96 -23.77
C ASP A 84 15.03 3.98 -24.01
N ILE A 85 15.03 5.11 -23.31
CA ILE A 85 14.02 6.17 -23.44
C ILE A 85 14.69 7.48 -23.84
N VAL A 86 14.41 7.95 -25.06
CA VAL A 86 14.88 9.24 -25.56
C VAL A 86 13.99 10.35 -25.01
N ILE A 87 14.59 11.31 -24.31
CA ILE A 87 13.89 12.45 -23.69
C ILE A 87 14.52 13.73 -24.21
N ASP A 88 13.71 14.70 -24.61
CA ASP A 88 14.21 15.98 -25.12
C ASP A 88 14.99 16.72 -24.03
N ASN A 89 16.16 17.27 -24.39
CA ASN A 89 17.01 18.02 -23.46
C ASN A 89 16.26 19.12 -22.69
N LYS A 90 15.26 19.79 -23.28
CA LYS A 90 14.49 20.84 -22.61
C LYS A 90 13.62 20.27 -21.50
N GLU A 91 13.14 19.04 -21.64
CA GLU A 91 12.42 18.34 -20.59
C GLU A 91 13.36 17.95 -19.45
N LEU A 92 14.56 17.44 -19.78
CA LEU A 92 15.60 17.09 -18.80
C LEU A 92 16.08 18.31 -18.00
N GLN A 93 16.24 19.46 -18.65
CA GLN A 93 16.62 20.72 -18.00
C GLN A 93 15.66 21.13 -16.87
N ARG A 94 14.40 20.72 -16.91
CA ARG A 94 13.43 21.04 -15.84
C ARG A 94 13.76 20.34 -14.52
N PHE A 95 14.33 19.13 -14.57
CA PHE A 95 14.76 18.39 -13.39
C PHE A 95 16.00 19.02 -12.77
N ILE A 96 16.97 19.41 -13.61
CA ILE A 96 18.18 20.14 -13.20
C ILE A 96 17.79 21.47 -12.55
N LYS A 97 16.89 22.22 -13.18
CA LYS A 97 16.42 23.52 -12.69
C LYS A 97 15.76 23.41 -11.32
N GLY A 98 14.99 22.36 -11.05
CA GLY A 98 14.38 22.17 -9.74
C GLY A 98 15.43 22.06 -8.62
N ILE A 99 16.54 21.34 -8.87
CA ILE A 99 17.65 21.29 -7.91
C ILE A 99 18.34 22.65 -7.76
N GLN A 100 18.55 23.37 -8.86
CA GLN A 100 19.11 24.73 -8.83
C GLN A 100 18.21 25.74 -8.09
N GLN A 101 16.90 25.47 -8.02
CA GLN A 101 15.92 26.27 -7.29
C GLN A 101 15.86 25.94 -5.79
N GLY A 102 16.69 25.00 -5.31
CA GLY A 102 16.82 24.66 -3.90
C GLY A 102 16.12 23.36 -3.48
N HIS A 103 15.40 22.69 -4.39
CA HIS A 103 14.88 21.35 -4.10
C HIS A 103 16.03 20.35 -3.99
N GLN A 104 15.89 19.36 -3.10
CA GLN A 104 16.96 18.39 -2.85
C GLN A 104 16.82 17.13 -3.72
N ILE A 105 15.58 16.76 -4.06
CA ILE A 105 15.24 15.71 -5.01
C ILE A 105 14.10 16.22 -5.92
N VAL A 106 14.19 15.94 -7.21
CA VAL A 106 13.13 16.21 -8.20
C VAL A 106 12.75 14.89 -8.89
N VAL A 107 11.51 14.44 -8.71
CA VAL A 107 10.97 13.20 -9.32
C VAL A 107 10.07 13.51 -10.51
N ASN A 108 9.88 12.52 -11.39
CA ASN A 108 8.95 12.64 -12.52
C ASN A 108 7.50 12.65 -12.05
N ASN A 109 6.74 13.67 -12.43
CA ASN A 109 5.34 13.82 -12.12
C ASN A 109 4.47 13.03 -13.10
N LEU A 110 4.07 11.83 -12.69
CA LEU A 110 3.18 10.97 -13.47
C LEU A 110 1.74 11.00 -12.95
N THR A 111 1.34 12.06 -12.26
CA THR A 111 0.00 12.17 -11.64
C THR A 111 -1.13 12.00 -12.65
N TRP A 112 -0.94 12.41 -13.91
CA TRP A 112 -1.90 12.17 -14.98
C TRP A 112 -2.29 10.69 -15.13
N SER A 113 -1.41 9.75 -14.78
CA SER A 113 -1.67 8.31 -14.94
C SER A 113 -2.81 7.81 -14.03
N VAL A 114 -3.06 8.48 -12.90
CA VAL A 114 -4.18 8.09 -12.01
C VAL A 114 -5.54 8.63 -12.45
N TYR A 115 -5.57 9.51 -13.46
CA TYR A 115 -6.79 10.04 -14.06
C TYR A 115 -7.24 9.25 -15.30
N LEU A 116 -6.45 8.27 -15.75
CA LEU A 116 -6.85 7.37 -16.82
C LEU A 116 -8.10 6.59 -16.39
N LYS A 117 -9.08 6.44 -17.30
CA LYS A 117 -10.34 5.72 -17.06
C LYS A 117 -10.16 4.20 -17.09
N MET A 118 -9.28 3.71 -16.24
CA MET A 118 -8.97 2.29 -16.07
C MET A 118 -8.54 2.02 -14.63
N ARG A 119 -8.69 0.78 -14.19
CA ARG A 119 -8.25 0.36 -12.86
C ARG A 119 -6.74 0.64 -12.70
N PRO A 120 -6.31 1.23 -11.56
CA PRO A 120 -4.91 1.51 -11.32
C PRO A 120 -4.05 0.24 -11.40
N HIS A 121 -2.97 0.30 -12.17
CA HIS A 121 -1.99 -0.78 -12.24
C HIS A 121 -1.35 -1.02 -10.87
N TYR A 122 -0.93 -2.25 -10.58
CA TYR A 122 -0.38 -2.66 -9.29
C TYR A 122 0.73 -1.72 -8.79
N THR A 123 1.71 -1.41 -9.66
CA THR A 123 2.83 -0.52 -9.31
C THR A 123 2.40 0.92 -9.04
N THR A 124 1.34 1.40 -9.70
CA THR A 124 0.71 2.72 -9.43
C THR A 124 0.10 2.74 -8.03
N VAL A 125 -0.56 1.66 -7.63
CA VAL A 125 -1.11 1.50 -6.27
C VAL A 125 0.01 1.51 -5.23
N GLY A 126 1.09 0.75 -5.46
CA GLY A 126 2.26 0.73 -4.58
C GLY A 126 2.86 2.11 -4.36
N LYS A 127 3.15 2.85 -5.44
CA LYS A 127 3.74 4.20 -5.37
C LYS A 127 2.84 5.18 -4.63
N CYS A 128 1.55 5.18 -4.96
CA CYS A 128 0.55 6.03 -4.32
C CYS A 128 0.45 5.77 -2.82
N MET A 129 0.43 4.50 -2.42
CA MET A 129 0.30 4.14 -1.02
C MET A 129 1.57 4.38 -0.22
N LEU A 130 2.77 4.14 -0.78
CA LEU A 130 4.02 4.50 -0.10
C LEU A 130 4.09 6.00 0.21
N ASN A 131 3.79 6.86 -0.77
CA ASN A 131 3.74 8.31 -0.57
C ASN A 131 2.68 8.71 0.46
N ARG A 132 1.53 8.03 0.49
CA ARG A 132 0.50 8.24 1.50
C ARG A 132 0.98 7.90 2.91
N TYR A 133 1.60 6.74 3.10
CA TYR A 133 2.12 6.28 4.39
C TYR A 133 3.29 7.14 4.89
N LEU A 134 4.06 7.74 3.99
CA LEU A 134 5.10 8.74 4.30
C LEU A 134 4.53 10.14 4.56
N ASN A 135 3.20 10.32 4.56
CA ASN A 135 2.52 11.60 4.70
C ASN A 135 2.93 12.64 3.63
N LYS A 136 3.24 12.17 2.42
CA LYS A 136 3.60 12.95 1.22
C LYS A 136 2.57 12.75 0.10
N LYS A 137 1.30 12.93 0.45
CA LYS A 137 0.13 12.67 -0.44
C LYS A 137 0.15 13.50 -1.73
N GLU A 138 0.81 14.65 -1.70
CA GLU A 138 0.97 15.59 -2.81
C GLU A 138 1.76 15.01 -3.97
N LEU A 139 2.67 14.07 -3.72
CA LEU A 139 3.46 13.44 -4.79
C LEU A 139 2.65 12.42 -5.58
N VAL A 140 1.50 11.97 -5.08
CA VAL A 140 0.66 10.94 -5.70
C VAL A 140 1.51 9.71 -6.10
N VAL A 141 1.91 9.57 -7.37
CA VAL A 141 2.74 8.46 -7.88
C VAL A 141 4.21 8.81 -8.11
N GLY A 142 4.61 10.06 -7.84
CA GLY A 142 5.98 10.53 -7.93
C GLY A 142 6.92 9.64 -7.14
N SER A 143 7.96 9.13 -7.80
CA SER A 143 8.86 8.14 -7.18
C SER A 143 10.24 8.13 -7.81
N LEU A 144 11.26 7.76 -7.05
CA LEU A 144 12.61 7.47 -7.56
C LEU A 144 12.69 6.22 -8.44
N ILE A 145 11.61 5.43 -8.54
CA ILE A 145 11.56 4.26 -9.44
C ILE A 145 11.44 4.73 -10.90
N ALA A 146 10.75 5.84 -11.14
CA ALA A 146 10.56 6.38 -12.49
C ALA A 146 11.67 7.36 -12.85
N ILE A 147 12.21 7.23 -14.05
CA ILE A 147 13.03 8.25 -14.69
C ILE A 147 12.13 9.29 -15.40
N PRO A 148 12.69 10.45 -15.80
CA PRO A 148 13.92 11.01 -15.27
C PRO A 148 13.72 11.49 -13.81
N HIS A 149 14.78 11.50 -13.03
CA HIS A 149 14.78 12.17 -11.72
C HIS A 149 16.16 12.75 -11.44
N ALA A 150 16.22 13.81 -10.64
CA ALA A 150 17.45 14.46 -10.24
C ALA A 150 17.54 14.56 -8.73
N MET A 151 18.76 14.59 -8.19
CA MET A 151 19.01 14.84 -6.77
C MET A 151 20.34 15.54 -6.58
N SER A 152 20.47 16.28 -5.47
CA SER A 152 21.76 16.84 -5.10
C SER A 152 22.71 15.74 -4.66
N LYS A 153 24.00 15.89 -4.97
CA LYS A 153 25.04 14.96 -4.52
C LYS A 153 25.12 14.86 -2.99
N GLU A 154 24.85 15.96 -2.29
CA GLU A 154 24.78 16.00 -0.83
C GLU A 154 23.75 15.00 -0.28
N VAL A 155 22.58 14.87 -0.89
CA VAL A 155 21.57 13.89 -0.49
C VAL A 155 22.09 12.46 -0.70
N ILE A 156 22.71 12.18 -1.85
CA ILE A 156 23.28 10.85 -2.13
C ILE A 156 24.31 10.48 -1.06
N GLN A 157 25.22 11.41 -0.71
CA GLN A 157 26.23 11.20 0.32
C GLN A 157 25.62 11.01 1.70
N LYS A 158 24.61 11.81 2.06
CA LYS A 158 23.94 11.75 3.36
C LYS A 158 23.22 10.42 3.61
N PHE A 159 22.61 9.84 2.59
CA PHE A 159 21.84 8.60 2.72
C PHE A 159 22.58 7.37 2.21
N GLY A 160 23.77 7.53 1.62
CA GLY A 160 24.57 6.47 1.04
C GLY A 160 24.08 6.08 -0.36
N TRP A 161 24.99 6.12 -1.34
CA TRP A 161 24.70 5.77 -2.73
C TRP A 161 24.20 4.33 -2.89
N TRP A 162 24.65 3.40 -2.02
CA TRP A 162 24.25 2.00 -2.05
C TRP A 162 22.75 1.79 -1.88
N ASN A 163 22.07 2.70 -1.17
CA ASN A 163 20.62 2.63 -0.97
C ASN A 163 19.84 2.94 -2.25
N LEU A 164 20.45 3.55 -3.27
CA LEU A 164 19.82 3.75 -4.59
C LEU A 164 19.62 2.45 -5.38
N ALA A 165 20.22 1.34 -4.93
CA ALA A 165 19.89 0.01 -5.45
C ALA A 165 18.49 -0.45 -4.99
N ASP A 166 17.86 0.27 -4.05
CA ASP A 166 16.46 0.16 -3.66
C ASP A 166 15.81 1.57 -3.62
N PRO A 167 15.34 2.08 -4.77
CA PRO A 167 14.87 3.47 -4.87
C PRO A 167 13.70 3.80 -3.93
N ALA A 168 12.82 2.83 -3.64
CA ALA A 168 11.70 3.03 -2.73
C ALA A 168 12.20 3.21 -1.28
N LEU A 169 13.16 2.39 -0.85
CA LEU A 169 13.79 2.53 0.45
C LEU A 169 14.53 3.87 0.58
N PHE A 170 15.35 4.25 -0.41
CA PHE A 170 16.03 5.54 -0.41
C PHE A 170 15.05 6.71 -0.27
N GLN A 171 13.94 6.66 -1.02
CA GLN A 171 12.88 7.66 -0.94
C GLN A 171 12.27 7.75 0.46
N ALA A 172 11.92 6.61 1.07
CA ALA A 172 11.40 6.57 2.43
C ALA A 172 12.39 7.12 3.45
N MET A 173 13.68 6.78 3.32
CA MET A 173 14.75 7.32 4.16
C MET A 173 14.86 8.83 4.05
N ALA A 174 14.86 9.36 2.83
CA ALA A 174 14.96 10.80 2.54
C ALA A 174 13.76 11.56 3.13
N MET A 175 12.54 11.12 2.82
CA MET A 175 11.31 11.77 3.29
C MET A 175 11.19 11.75 4.82
N SER A 176 11.54 10.62 5.46
CA SER A 176 11.49 10.48 6.92
C SER A 176 12.47 11.40 7.66
N ARG A 177 13.54 11.85 6.98
CA ARG A 177 14.53 12.80 7.51
C ARG A 177 14.34 14.23 6.98
N GLY A 178 13.16 14.55 6.46
CA GLY A 178 12.76 15.90 6.07
C GLY A 178 13.43 16.42 4.80
N VAL A 179 13.96 15.54 3.94
CA VAL A 179 14.49 15.95 2.64
C VAL A 179 13.36 16.51 1.78
N ASP A 180 13.63 17.65 1.15
CA ASP A 180 12.69 18.28 0.23
C ASP A 180 12.64 17.55 -1.12
N ILE A 181 11.44 17.14 -1.52
CA ILE A 181 11.19 16.38 -2.75
C ILE A 181 10.07 17.07 -3.53
N ALA A 182 10.33 17.38 -4.79
CA ALA A 182 9.39 18.04 -5.69
C ALA A 182 9.15 17.23 -6.98
N ASP A 183 8.03 17.48 -7.64
CA ASP A 183 7.61 16.81 -8.89
C ASP A 183 7.28 17.85 -9.99
N MET A 184 8.26 18.71 -10.28
CA MET A 184 8.08 19.93 -11.11
C MET A 184 7.95 19.68 -12.62
N ALA A 185 8.19 18.45 -13.07
CA ALA A 185 8.22 18.11 -14.49
C ALA A 185 7.57 16.74 -14.73
N SER A 186 6.85 16.65 -15.85
CA SER A 186 6.15 15.43 -16.29
C SER A 186 6.73 15.05 -17.65
N VAL A 187 7.33 13.87 -17.73
CA VAL A 187 7.82 13.23 -18.96
C VAL A 187 7.11 11.88 -19.08
N ASP A 188 6.47 11.61 -20.20
CA ASP A 188 5.77 10.33 -20.40
C ASP A 188 6.75 9.19 -20.67
N VAL A 189 7.10 8.49 -19.58
CA VAL A 189 7.92 7.27 -19.61
C VAL A 189 7.08 6.00 -19.52
N ILE A 190 5.74 6.12 -19.52
CA ILE A 190 4.84 4.96 -19.40
C ILE A 190 4.56 4.39 -20.79
N HIS A 191 4.17 5.23 -21.75
CA HIS A 191 3.85 4.77 -23.11
C HIS A 191 5.08 4.53 -23.98
N THR A 192 6.22 5.13 -23.64
CA THR A 192 7.48 5.02 -24.37
C THR A 192 8.31 3.80 -23.95
N ASN A 193 7.97 3.16 -22.84
CA ASN A 193 8.72 2.04 -22.31
C ASN A 193 8.49 0.75 -23.12
N LYS A 194 9.58 0.05 -23.47
CA LYS A 194 9.51 -1.21 -24.21
C LYS A 194 8.95 -2.32 -23.30
N VAL A 195 7.95 -3.06 -23.78
CA VAL A 195 7.44 -4.23 -23.08
C VAL A 195 8.46 -5.37 -23.18
N ARG A 196 8.99 -5.83 -22.05
CA ARG A 196 10.00 -6.90 -21.95
C ARG A 196 9.39 -8.17 -21.32
N PRO A 197 9.96 -9.37 -21.50
CA PRO A 197 9.45 -10.61 -20.87
C PRO A 197 9.35 -10.53 -19.35
N VAL A 198 10.20 -9.74 -18.68
CA VAL A 198 10.12 -9.51 -17.23
C VAL A 198 8.88 -8.72 -16.79
N HIS A 199 8.21 -8.03 -17.72
CA HIS A 199 6.95 -7.32 -17.50
C HIS A 199 5.72 -8.24 -17.62
N THR A 200 5.89 -9.44 -18.20
CA THR A 200 4.77 -10.36 -18.48
C THR A 200 4.95 -11.76 -17.88
N GLY A 201 6.19 -12.20 -17.62
CA GLY A 201 6.50 -13.50 -17.04
C GLY A 201 6.26 -13.54 -15.52
N THR A 202 5.51 -14.54 -15.07
CA THR A 202 5.15 -14.73 -13.65
C THR A 202 6.38 -15.00 -12.78
N SER A 203 6.40 -14.38 -11.60
CA SER A 203 7.41 -14.63 -10.58
C SER A 203 7.08 -15.92 -9.82
N PRO A 204 8.05 -16.80 -9.54
CA PRO A 204 7.84 -17.97 -8.68
C PRO A 204 7.19 -17.56 -7.34
N GLY A 205 6.16 -18.29 -6.90
CA GLY A 205 5.48 -18.04 -5.62
C GLY A 205 4.75 -16.68 -5.55
N SER A 206 4.42 -16.07 -6.68
CA SER A 206 3.74 -14.78 -6.76
C SER A 206 2.77 -14.74 -7.96
N PRO A 207 1.58 -14.15 -7.82
CA PRO A 207 0.65 -13.98 -8.93
C PRO A 207 1.09 -12.87 -9.91
N TYR A 208 2.22 -12.20 -9.66
CA TYR A 208 2.65 -11.02 -10.40
C TYR A 208 3.79 -11.30 -11.37
N PRO A 209 3.94 -10.47 -12.42
CA PRO A 209 5.16 -10.44 -13.20
C PRO A 209 6.41 -10.17 -12.35
N LYS A 210 7.57 -10.67 -12.79
CA LYS A 210 8.86 -10.46 -12.09
C LYS A 210 9.12 -9.00 -11.71
N ALA A 211 8.89 -8.06 -12.64
CA ALA A 211 9.08 -6.64 -12.38
C ALA A 211 8.14 -6.08 -11.29
N THR A 212 6.86 -6.41 -11.37
CA THR A 212 5.87 -6.02 -10.34
C THR A 212 6.22 -6.63 -8.99
N SER A 213 6.63 -7.90 -8.96
CA SER A 213 7.01 -8.59 -7.73
C SER A 213 8.19 -7.89 -7.06
N ARG A 214 9.24 -7.56 -7.82
CA ARG A 214 10.38 -6.77 -7.33
C ARG A 214 9.96 -5.42 -6.78
N ILE A 215 9.17 -4.67 -7.54
CA ILE A 215 8.71 -3.33 -7.15
C ILE A 215 7.90 -3.41 -5.85
N MET A 216 6.97 -4.37 -5.70
CA MET A 216 6.20 -4.53 -4.46
C MET A 216 7.08 -4.86 -3.26
N GLY A 217 8.08 -5.73 -3.43
CA GLY A 217 9.07 -6.01 -2.38
C GLY A 217 9.87 -4.77 -1.96
N ASP A 218 10.20 -3.88 -2.89
CA ASP A 218 10.92 -2.62 -2.60
C ASP A 218 10.05 -1.65 -1.80
N HIS A 219 8.76 -1.56 -2.15
CA HIS A 219 7.80 -0.76 -1.35
C HIS A 219 7.63 -1.34 0.06
N LEU A 220 7.63 -2.66 0.19
CA LEU A 220 7.54 -3.33 1.49
C LEU A 220 8.79 -3.10 2.34
N ARG A 221 10.01 -3.12 1.77
CA ARG A 221 11.24 -2.71 2.47
C ARG A 221 11.21 -1.26 2.91
N ALA A 222 10.70 -0.37 2.05
CA ALA A 222 10.51 1.03 2.39
C ALA A 222 9.52 1.21 3.57
N LEU A 223 8.44 0.42 3.61
CA LEU A 223 7.48 0.45 4.69
C LEU A 223 8.00 -0.21 5.97
N GLN A 224 8.83 -1.25 5.87
CA GLN A 224 9.55 -1.83 7.01
C GLN A 224 10.37 -0.75 7.71
N TYR A 225 11.13 0.05 6.95
CA TYR A 225 11.90 1.18 7.47
C TYR A 225 11.00 2.23 8.18
N VAL A 226 9.84 2.56 7.59
CA VAL A 226 8.86 3.47 8.22
C VAL A 226 8.33 2.90 9.53
N ILE A 227 8.03 1.60 9.56
CA ILE A 227 7.53 0.88 10.74
C ILE A 227 8.59 0.86 11.85
N GLU A 228 9.86 0.69 11.52
CA GLU A 228 10.96 0.68 12.49
C GLU A 228 11.17 2.05 13.13
N ILE A 229 11.00 3.13 12.37
CA ILE A 229 11.20 4.50 12.88
C ILE A 229 9.99 5.01 13.65
N TYR A 230 8.79 4.79 13.12
CA TYR A 230 7.57 5.43 13.63
C TYR A 230 6.61 4.44 14.32
N GLY A 231 7.05 3.20 14.52
CA GLY A 231 6.26 2.11 15.11
C GLY A 231 5.29 1.46 14.11
N LYS A 232 4.60 0.41 14.57
CA LYS A 232 3.71 -0.45 13.75
C LYS A 232 2.59 0.29 13.01
N ARG A 233 2.22 1.48 13.47
CA ARG A 233 1.23 2.36 12.84
C ARG A 233 1.85 3.47 11.99
N GLY A 234 3.17 3.50 11.77
CA GLY A 234 3.86 4.53 11.00
C GLY A 234 3.60 5.96 11.47
N GLY A 235 3.42 6.18 12.78
CA GLY A 235 3.09 7.48 13.34
C GLY A 235 1.64 7.94 13.11
N PHE A 236 0.74 7.09 12.63
CA PHE A 236 -0.69 7.40 12.52
C PHE A 236 -1.43 7.10 13.83
N SER A 237 -2.30 8.04 14.25
CA SER A 237 -3.06 7.90 15.48
C SER A 237 -4.03 6.73 15.44
N GLU A 238 -4.22 6.09 16.60
CA GLU A 238 -5.24 5.08 16.81
C GLU A 238 -6.61 5.68 17.21
N GLY A 239 -6.62 6.95 17.63
CA GLY A 239 -7.78 7.57 18.26
C GLY A 239 -8.01 7.01 19.67
N SER A 240 -9.27 6.87 20.08
CA SER A 240 -9.69 6.48 21.43
C SER A 240 -10.06 5.00 21.58
N ARG A 241 -9.49 4.09 20.77
CA ARG A 241 -9.81 2.65 20.86
C ARG A 241 -9.18 2.03 22.10
N ASP A 242 -9.99 1.36 22.92
CA ASP A 242 -9.51 0.60 24.09
C ASP A 242 -9.25 -0.87 23.71
N ARG A 243 -8.00 -1.18 23.36
CA ARG A 243 -7.56 -2.55 23.03
C ARG A 243 -7.45 -3.45 24.25
N GLU A 244 -6.99 -2.88 25.38
CA GLU A 244 -6.74 -3.66 26.58
C GLU A 244 -8.03 -4.26 27.13
N PHE A 245 -9.14 -3.56 26.95
CA PHE A 245 -10.46 -4.05 27.33
C PHE A 245 -10.78 -5.40 26.69
N VAL A 246 -10.55 -5.57 25.38
CA VAL A 246 -10.88 -6.82 24.66
C VAL A 246 -10.11 -8.01 25.21
N GLY A 247 -8.82 -7.84 25.53
CA GLY A 247 -8.00 -8.92 26.11
C GLY A 247 -8.40 -9.31 27.53
N LYS A 248 -9.00 -8.39 28.30
CA LYS A 248 -9.47 -8.62 29.68
C LYS A 248 -10.95 -9.06 29.72
N TYR A 249 -11.69 -8.85 28.64
CA TYR A 249 -13.11 -9.14 28.57
C TYR A 249 -13.39 -10.64 28.63
N LYS A 250 -14.29 -11.03 29.54
CA LYS A 250 -14.78 -12.41 29.66
C LYS A 250 -16.26 -12.45 29.25
N PRO A 251 -16.61 -13.08 28.12
CA PRO A 251 -18.00 -13.17 27.72
C PRO A 251 -18.79 -14.02 28.73
N VAL A 252 -19.96 -13.53 29.11
CA VAL A 252 -20.95 -14.31 29.86
C VAL A 252 -21.78 -15.09 28.84
N VAL A 253 -22.03 -16.37 29.09
CA VAL A 253 -22.90 -17.17 28.20
C VAL A 253 -24.33 -16.65 28.29
N LEU A 254 -24.79 -15.97 27.24
CA LEU A 254 -26.15 -15.39 27.18
C LEU A 254 -27.16 -16.35 26.54
N GLN A 255 -26.72 -17.29 25.69
CA GLN A 255 -27.54 -18.35 25.10
C GLN A 255 -26.86 -19.73 25.20
N LYS A 256 -27.67 -20.76 25.55
CA LYS A 256 -27.20 -22.15 25.67
C LYS A 256 -27.36 -22.96 24.37
N LYS A 257 -28.30 -22.59 23.50
CA LYS A 257 -28.58 -23.31 22.26
C LYS A 257 -27.78 -22.67 21.14
N LYS A 258 -27.04 -23.49 20.38
CA LYS A 258 -26.30 -23.07 19.20
C LYS A 258 -27.25 -22.58 18.11
N ALA A 259 -27.10 -21.33 17.68
CA ALA A 259 -27.81 -20.75 16.56
C ALA A 259 -27.25 -21.22 15.21
N LYS A 260 -28.03 -21.08 14.13
CA LYS A 260 -27.53 -21.34 12.76
C LYS A 260 -26.66 -20.20 12.26
N TYR A 261 -27.13 -18.96 12.43
CA TYR A 261 -26.40 -17.74 12.12
C TYR A 261 -26.42 -16.78 13.29
N SER A 262 -25.32 -16.08 13.50
CA SER A 262 -25.20 -14.97 14.44
C SER A 262 -24.95 -13.67 13.68
N ALA A 263 -25.70 -12.61 13.94
CA ALA A 263 -25.38 -11.27 13.44
C ALA A 263 -24.84 -10.39 14.56
N ILE A 264 -23.75 -9.68 14.27
CA ILE A 264 -23.11 -8.73 15.17
C ILE A 264 -23.36 -7.33 14.64
N ILE A 265 -23.99 -6.48 15.48
CA ILE A 265 -24.39 -5.11 15.12
C ILE A 265 -23.85 -4.13 16.17
N PRO A 266 -22.74 -3.43 15.92
CA PRO A 266 -22.30 -2.35 16.78
C PRO A 266 -23.22 -1.13 16.62
N VAL A 267 -23.59 -0.51 17.74
CA VAL A 267 -24.44 0.69 17.77
C VAL A 267 -23.93 1.75 18.76
N SER A 268 -24.19 3.02 18.47
CA SER A 268 -23.97 4.20 19.29
C SER A 268 -25.17 5.15 19.21
N GLU A 269 -25.41 5.84 18.09
CA GLU A 269 -26.42 6.92 17.99
C GLU A 269 -27.45 6.66 16.88
N GLU A 270 -27.84 5.39 16.70
CA GLU A 270 -28.63 4.90 15.56
C GLU A 270 -30.11 4.62 15.89
N LYS A 271 -30.70 5.39 16.81
CA LYS A 271 -32.11 5.26 17.24
C LYS A 271 -33.15 5.24 16.10
N MET A 272 -32.83 5.88 14.97
CA MET A 272 -33.72 5.96 13.82
C MET A 272 -33.65 4.73 12.90
N THR A 273 -32.51 4.02 12.87
CA THR A 273 -32.22 2.97 11.89
C THR A 273 -32.17 1.59 12.53
N ILE A 274 -31.74 1.47 13.79
CA ILE A 274 -31.44 0.19 14.43
C ILE A 274 -32.57 -0.83 14.35
N ARG A 275 -33.82 -0.40 14.57
CA ARG A 275 -34.97 -1.32 14.51
C ARG A 275 -35.16 -1.93 13.12
N SER A 276 -35.07 -1.09 12.09
CA SER A 276 -35.18 -1.54 10.69
C SER A 276 -34.00 -2.42 10.28
N VAL A 277 -32.79 -2.11 10.77
CA VAL A 277 -31.60 -2.97 10.56
C VAL A 277 -31.85 -4.36 11.14
N ILE A 278 -32.29 -4.46 12.39
CA ILE A 278 -32.59 -5.75 13.05
C ILE A 278 -33.67 -6.52 12.27
N GLN A 279 -34.71 -5.84 11.82
CA GLN A 279 -35.79 -6.47 11.05
C GLN A 279 -35.31 -7.04 9.71
N GLU A 280 -34.45 -6.33 8.98
CA GLU A 280 -33.90 -6.86 7.73
C GLU A 280 -32.91 -8.01 7.98
N VAL A 281 -32.13 -7.97 9.07
CA VAL A 281 -31.27 -9.09 9.49
C VAL A 281 -32.11 -10.33 9.82
N LYS A 282 -33.25 -10.18 10.52
CA LYS A 282 -34.21 -11.27 10.75
C LYS A 282 -34.77 -11.82 9.42
N LYS A 283 -35.11 -10.94 8.47
CA LYS A 283 -35.59 -11.35 7.14
C LYS A 283 -34.54 -12.10 6.32
N ALA A 284 -33.25 -11.91 6.60
CA ALA A 284 -32.18 -12.69 6.01
C ALA A 284 -32.05 -14.11 6.61
N GLY A 285 -32.87 -14.46 7.60
CA GLY A 285 -32.89 -15.77 8.25
C GLY A 285 -31.94 -15.92 9.43
N VAL A 286 -31.42 -14.81 9.98
CA VAL A 286 -30.54 -14.84 11.15
C VAL A 286 -31.34 -15.07 12.43
N ASP A 287 -30.99 -16.11 13.19
CA ASP A 287 -31.70 -16.53 14.40
C ASP A 287 -31.12 -15.92 15.69
N GLU A 288 -29.83 -15.60 15.72
CA GLU A 288 -29.16 -14.94 16.86
C GLU A 288 -28.67 -13.55 16.44
N ILE A 289 -29.17 -12.51 17.08
CA ILE A 289 -28.75 -11.13 16.81
C ILE A 289 -28.19 -10.54 18.08
N ILE A 290 -26.95 -10.06 17.99
CA ILE A 290 -26.16 -9.51 19.08
C ILE A 290 -25.90 -8.04 18.75
N VAL A 291 -26.65 -7.17 19.40
CA VAL A 291 -26.43 -5.72 19.36
C VAL A 291 -25.45 -5.34 20.46
N VAL A 292 -24.38 -4.64 20.08
CA VAL A 292 -23.37 -4.16 21.04
C VAL A 292 -23.49 -2.64 21.13
N ALA A 293 -24.15 -2.17 22.19
CA ALA A 293 -24.34 -0.75 22.51
C ALA A 293 -23.06 -0.17 23.10
N ASN A 294 -22.32 0.54 22.26
CA ASN A 294 -20.96 1.03 22.52
C ASN A 294 -20.97 2.51 22.89
N GLY A 295 -21.33 2.82 24.15
CA GLY A 295 -21.62 4.19 24.57
C GLY A 295 -22.84 4.75 23.84
N ALA A 296 -23.89 3.92 23.70
CA ALA A 296 -25.08 4.27 22.92
C ALA A 296 -26.10 5.07 23.74
N ASP A 297 -26.88 5.91 23.06
CA ASP A 297 -27.97 6.64 23.71
C ASP A 297 -29.11 5.71 24.16
N MET A 298 -29.84 6.13 25.21
CA MET A 298 -30.90 5.32 25.81
C MET A 298 -32.02 4.95 24.83
N GLU A 299 -32.31 5.80 23.83
CA GLU A 299 -33.35 5.51 22.85
C GLU A 299 -32.88 4.43 21.87
N THR A 300 -31.62 4.48 21.41
CA THR A 300 -31.02 3.40 20.60
C THR A 300 -31.10 2.04 21.31
N ILE A 301 -30.70 2.00 22.59
CA ILE A 301 -30.77 0.77 23.42
C ILE A 301 -32.22 0.28 23.55
N LYS A 302 -33.15 1.18 23.85
CA LYS A 302 -34.57 0.85 23.98
C LYS A 302 -35.14 0.27 22.69
N GLN A 303 -34.86 0.88 21.55
CA GLN A 303 -35.33 0.39 20.24
C GLN A 303 -34.78 -1.00 19.93
N ALA A 304 -33.52 -1.28 20.26
CA ALA A 304 -32.93 -2.61 20.11
C ALA A 304 -33.60 -3.65 21.03
N LYS A 305 -33.84 -3.33 22.30
CA LYS A 305 -34.49 -4.24 23.26
C LYS A 305 -35.93 -4.62 22.88
N LEU A 306 -36.65 -3.74 22.19
CA LEU A 306 -38.02 -4.02 21.71
C LEU A 306 -38.08 -5.18 20.70
N GLU A 307 -36.95 -5.51 20.05
CA GLU A 307 -36.89 -6.57 19.05
C GLU A 307 -36.60 -7.98 19.65
N ASN A 308 -36.53 -8.10 20.99
CA ASN A 308 -36.27 -9.36 21.72
C ASN A 308 -34.99 -10.08 21.26
N ILE A 309 -33.89 -9.32 21.18
CA ILE A 309 -32.57 -9.78 20.77
C ILE A 309 -31.56 -9.61 21.92
N ILE A 310 -30.32 -10.07 21.73
CA ILE A 310 -29.25 -9.88 22.72
C ILE A 310 -28.72 -8.46 22.62
N VAL A 311 -28.76 -7.70 23.72
CA VAL A 311 -28.13 -6.37 23.81
C VAL A 311 -27.04 -6.40 24.87
N ILE A 312 -25.82 -6.06 24.47
CA ILE A 312 -24.65 -5.90 25.35
C ILE A 312 -24.40 -4.39 25.48
N GLU A 313 -24.41 -3.88 26.72
CA GLU A 313 -24.34 -2.44 26.99
C GLU A 313 -22.99 -2.06 27.61
N PHE A 314 -22.36 -1.06 27.01
CA PHE A 314 -21.19 -0.37 27.55
C PHE A 314 -21.54 1.09 27.75
N GLY A 315 -21.30 1.62 28.97
CA GLY A 315 -21.60 3.01 29.30
C GLY A 315 -20.71 4.03 28.59
N GLU A 316 -19.55 3.60 28.10
CA GLU A 316 -18.60 4.43 27.36
C GLU A 316 -18.30 3.82 25.98
N ALA A 317 -17.88 4.67 25.04
CA ALA A 317 -17.52 4.24 23.70
C ALA A 317 -16.10 3.65 23.67
N LEU A 318 -16.01 2.33 23.48
CA LEU A 318 -14.76 1.56 23.40
C LEU A 318 -14.12 1.58 21.99
N GLY A 319 -14.88 2.04 20.99
CA GLY A 319 -14.51 2.06 19.58
C GLY A 319 -15.29 1.05 18.72
N HIS A 320 -15.59 1.42 17.46
CA HIS A 320 -16.54 0.68 16.61
C HIS A 320 -16.18 -0.79 16.39
N ASN A 321 -14.91 -1.07 16.10
CA ASN A 321 -14.46 -2.44 15.84
C ASN A 321 -14.25 -3.26 17.12
N VAL A 322 -14.08 -2.60 18.28
CA VAL A 322 -14.05 -3.28 19.59
C VAL A 322 -15.40 -3.94 19.87
N ALA A 323 -16.49 -3.24 19.55
CA ALA A 323 -17.84 -3.79 19.65
C ALA A 323 -18.06 -5.01 18.74
N ARG A 324 -17.46 -5.03 17.53
CA ARG A 324 -17.50 -6.22 16.65
C ARG A 324 -16.77 -7.42 17.27
N ALA A 325 -15.58 -7.20 17.82
CA ALA A 325 -14.81 -8.24 18.50
C ALA A 325 -15.61 -8.83 19.68
N ILE A 326 -16.12 -7.97 20.57
CA ILE A 326 -16.92 -8.40 21.72
C ILE A 326 -18.18 -9.14 21.27
N GLY A 327 -18.94 -8.61 20.31
CA GLY A 327 -20.15 -9.25 19.81
C GLY A 327 -19.88 -10.66 19.27
N SER A 328 -18.76 -10.84 18.57
CA SER A 328 -18.37 -12.17 18.07
C SER A 328 -17.96 -13.16 19.18
N MET A 329 -17.51 -12.70 20.35
CA MET A 329 -17.25 -13.58 21.49
C MET A 329 -18.54 -14.17 22.09
N HIS A 330 -19.67 -13.48 21.91
CA HIS A 330 -20.98 -13.94 22.35
C HIS A 330 -21.71 -14.78 21.31
N ALA A 331 -21.26 -14.76 20.05
CA ALA A 331 -21.87 -15.52 18.97
C ALA A 331 -21.78 -17.03 19.23
N THR A 332 -22.93 -17.71 19.21
CA THR A 332 -22.99 -19.16 19.36
C THR A 332 -22.90 -19.89 18.03
N ALA A 333 -23.32 -19.27 16.93
CA ALA A 333 -23.28 -19.88 15.61
C ALA A 333 -21.87 -20.02 15.03
N ASP A 334 -21.72 -20.94 14.07
CA ASP A 334 -20.48 -21.08 13.30
C ASP A 334 -20.35 -20.00 12.21
N ILE A 335 -21.44 -19.34 11.82
CA ILE A 335 -21.45 -18.33 10.76
C ILE A 335 -21.82 -16.99 11.37
N CYS A 336 -20.86 -16.06 11.36
CA CYS A 336 -21.00 -14.73 11.93
C CYS A 336 -21.15 -13.69 10.81
N LEU A 337 -22.29 -13.00 10.77
CA LEU A 337 -22.56 -11.88 9.88
C LEU A 337 -22.27 -10.56 10.61
N PHE A 338 -21.53 -9.67 9.98
CA PHE A 338 -21.23 -8.34 10.50
C PHE A 338 -21.94 -7.29 9.67
N VAL A 339 -22.74 -6.45 10.32
CA VAL A 339 -23.47 -5.32 9.73
C VAL A 339 -23.31 -4.09 10.62
N ASP A 340 -23.52 -2.89 10.09
CA ASP A 340 -23.51 -1.65 10.89
C ASP A 340 -24.94 -1.16 11.17
N GLY A 341 -25.14 -0.50 12.32
CA GLY A 341 -26.42 0.12 12.68
C GLY A 341 -26.74 1.38 11.88
N ASP A 342 -25.76 1.97 11.18
CA ASP A 342 -25.86 3.28 10.54
C ASP A 342 -26.83 3.33 9.34
N PHE A 343 -27.06 2.20 8.67
CA PHE A 343 -27.91 2.14 7.47
C PHE A 343 -28.61 0.77 7.30
N VAL A 344 -29.79 0.80 6.70
CA VAL A 344 -30.62 -0.39 6.49
C VAL A 344 -30.23 -1.10 5.19
N ILE A 345 -29.79 -2.36 5.31
CA ILE A 345 -29.50 -3.23 4.16
C ILE A 345 -30.68 -4.19 3.98
N PRO A 346 -31.31 -4.28 2.79
CA PRO A 346 -32.36 -5.25 2.56
C PRO A 346 -31.90 -6.69 2.84
N GLY A 347 -32.69 -7.49 3.55
CA GLY A 347 -32.31 -8.84 3.98
C GLY A 347 -31.90 -9.75 2.81
N LYS A 348 -32.54 -9.60 1.65
CA LYS A 348 -32.17 -10.30 0.41
C LYS A 348 -30.73 -10.05 -0.06
N LYS A 349 -30.13 -8.92 0.31
CA LYS A 349 -28.73 -8.58 0.03
C LYS A 349 -27.76 -9.09 1.09
N LEU A 350 -28.25 -9.52 2.26
CA LEU A 350 -27.45 -10.14 3.31
C LEU A 350 -27.33 -11.65 3.11
N ILE A 351 -28.35 -12.29 2.52
CA ILE A 351 -28.39 -13.74 2.25
C ILE A 351 -27.14 -14.25 1.50
N PRO A 352 -26.62 -13.60 0.43
CA PRO A 352 -25.43 -14.08 -0.27
C PRO A 352 -24.18 -14.23 0.62
N PHE A 353 -24.04 -13.38 1.64
CA PHE A 353 -22.92 -13.46 2.59
C PHE A 353 -23.01 -14.69 3.48
N LEU A 354 -24.22 -15.04 3.92
CA LEU A 354 -24.45 -16.24 4.73
C LEU A 354 -24.23 -17.50 3.90
N HIS A 355 -24.84 -17.58 2.72
CA HIS A 355 -24.72 -18.73 1.82
C HIS A 355 -23.28 -18.97 1.37
N ALA A 356 -22.48 -17.94 1.11
CA ALA A 356 -21.08 -18.13 0.74
C ALA A 356 -20.28 -18.90 1.81
N ILE A 357 -20.58 -18.69 3.09
CA ILE A 357 -19.97 -19.43 4.19
C ILE A 357 -20.55 -20.85 4.29
N GLU A 358 -21.85 -21.03 4.10
CA GLU A 358 -22.47 -22.37 4.03
C GLU A 358 -21.92 -23.21 2.88
N ASP A 359 -21.63 -22.57 1.74
CA ASP A 359 -21.05 -23.17 0.54
C ASP A 359 -19.55 -23.49 0.69
N GLY A 360 -18.98 -23.23 1.88
CA GLY A 360 -17.64 -23.68 2.27
C GLY A 360 -16.55 -22.62 2.22
N HIS A 361 -16.87 -21.34 1.93
CA HIS A 361 -15.90 -20.26 2.08
C HIS A 361 -15.71 -19.89 3.56
N ASP A 362 -14.52 -19.43 3.91
CA ASP A 362 -14.21 -19.07 5.29
C ASP A 362 -14.53 -17.60 5.61
N VAL A 363 -14.40 -16.72 4.61
CA VAL A 363 -14.71 -15.29 4.70
C VAL A 363 -15.42 -14.80 3.43
N ALA A 364 -16.52 -14.08 3.60
CA ALA A 364 -17.29 -13.45 2.52
C ALA A 364 -17.26 -11.91 2.67
N LEU A 365 -16.77 -11.22 1.65
CA LEU A 365 -16.58 -9.77 1.61
C LEU A 365 -17.59 -9.08 0.69
N ASN A 366 -17.91 -7.82 1.01
CA ASN A 366 -18.71 -6.95 0.14
C ASN A 366 -17.92 -6.65 -1.14
N ASP A 367 -18.54 -6.85 -2.31
CA ASP A 367 -17.89 -6.60 -3.59
C ASP A 367 -17.98 -5.13 -4.00
N LEU A 368 -16.96 -4.37 -3.65
CA LEU A 368 -16.78 -2.94 -3.89
C LEU A 368 -15.81 -2.64 -5.05
N GLN A 369 -15.48 -3.63 -5.90
CA GLN A 369 -14.54 -3.44 -7.01
C GLN A 369 -14.99 -2.36 -8.01
N CYS A 370 -16.30 -2.14 -8.12
CA CYS A 370 -16.88 -1.11 -8.98
C CYS A 370 -16.38 0.30 -8.63
N LEU A 371 -15.91 0.54 -7.40
CA LEU A 371 -15.35 1.84 -6.99
C LEU A 371 -14.05 2.15 -7.73
N LEU A 372 -13.26 1.12 -8.07
CA LEU A 372 -12.05 1.27 -8.87
C LEU A 372 -12.36 1.54 -10.35
N ASP A 373 -13.59 1.28 -10.81
CA ASP A 373 -14.07 1.57 -12.17
C ASP A 373 -14.80 2.92 -12.26
N MET A 374 -15.44 3.36 -11.18
CA MET A 374 -16.27 4.57 -11.18
C MET A 374 -15.45 5.85 -10.95
N PHE A 375 -14.41 5.79 -10.11
CA PHE A 375 -13.68 6.97 -9.65
C PHE A 375 -12.26 7.02 -10.21
N HIS A 376 -11.92 8.10 -10.90
CA HIS A 376 -10.59 8.37 -11.45
C HIS A 376 -10.20 9.82 -11.09
N PRO A 377 -9.29 10.01 -10.11
CA PRO A 377 -8.53 8.99 -9.39
C PRO A 377 -9.40 8.17 -8.44
N ALA A 378 -9.00 6.91 -8.22
CA ALA A 378 -9.59 6.07 -7.19
C ALA A 378 -9.40 6.71 -5.81
N ASP A 379 -10.40 6.58 -4.95
CA ASP A 379 -10.34 7.19 -3.63
C ASP A 379 -9.21 6.56 -2.78
N PRO A 380 -8.56 7.33 -1.88
CA PRO A 380 -7.41 6.84 -1.10
C PRO A 380 -7.71 5.61 -0.23
N ILE A 381 -8.95 5.44 0.23
CA ILE A 381 -9.32 4.32 1.09
C ILE A 381 -9.44 3.05 0.24
N SER A 382 -10.09 3.11 -0.92
CA SER A 382 -10.14 1.99 -1.88
C SER A 382 -8.75 1.61 -2.37
N MET A 383 -7.90 2.60 -2.66
CA MET A 383 -6.49 2.37 -3.02
C MET A 383 -5.72 1.65 -1.90
N GLY A 384 -5.91 2.06 -0.64
CA GLY A 384 -5.26 1.41 0.50
C GLY A 384 -5.75 -0.03 0.74
N LYS A 385 -7.06 -0.27 0.63
CA LYS A 385 -7.62 -1.64 0.70
C LYS A 385 -7.04 -2.52 -0.42
N TYR A 386 -6.98 -1.97 -1.64
CA TYR A 386 -6.41 -2.68 -2.76
C TYR A 386 -4.93 -2.98 -2.57
N PHE A 387 -4.15 -2.04 -2.06
CA PHE A 387 -2.74 -2.26 -1.75
C PHE A 387 -2.53 -3.40 -0.74
N VAL A 388 -3.33 -3.46 0.33
CA VAL A 388 -3.26 -4.56 1.32
C VAL A 388 -3.52 -5.92 0.66
N ASN A 389 -4.49 -6.00 -0.25
CA ASN A 389 -4.76 -7.23 -1.01
C ASN A 389 -3.63 -7.57 -2.00
N LEU A 390 -3.02 -6.56 -2.62
CA LEU A 390 -1.89 -6.77 -3.53
C LEU A 390 -0.68 -7.35 -2.81
N ILE A 391 -0.28 -6.77 -1.68
CA ILE A 391 0.86 -7.28 -0.90
C ILE A 391 0.55 -8.64 -0.24
N ALA A 392 -0.72 -8.94 0.04
CA ALA A 392 -1.18 -10.26 0.47
C ALA A 392 -1.23 -11.29 -0.67
N LYS A 393 -0.76 -10.94 -1.89
CA LYS A 393 -0.77 -11.79 -3.09
C LYS A 393 -2.18 -12.26 -3.49
N ARG A 394 -3.19 -11.42 -3.26
CA ARG A 394 -4.61 -11.65 -3.60
C ARG A 394 -5.15 -10.53 -4.50
N PRO A 395 -4.61 -10.37 -5.74
CA PRO A 395 -5.09 -9.33 -6.65
C PRO A 395 -6.55 -9.52 -7.08
N ASP A 396 -7.07 -10.75 -6.99
CA ASP A 396 -8.46 -11.12 -7.24
C ASP A 396 -9.45 -10.47 -6.28
N LEU A 397 -9.01 -10.07 -5.08
CA LEU A 397 -9.86 -9.40 -4.08
C LEU A 397 -10.03 -7.90 -4.33
N TRP A 398 -9.30 -7.28 -5.27
CA TRP A 398 -9.40 -5.84 -5.56
C TRP A 398 -9.37 -4.98 -4.29
N ASN A 399 -10.28 -4.02 -4.11
CA ASN A 399 -10.43 -3.21 -2.90
C ASN A 399 -11.40 -3.82 -1.86
N ASN A 400 -11.77 -5.10 -2.00
CA ASN A 400 -12.70 -5.76 -1.08
C ASN A 400 -12.00 -6.08 0.24
N SER A 401 -12.63 -5.71 1.36
CA SER A 401 -11.99 -5.81 2.67
C SER A 401 -13.00 -5.96 3.81
N LEU A 402 -12.59 -6.66 4.89
CA LEU A 402 -13.27 -6.69 6.19
C LEU A 402 -13.51 -5.30 6.81
N THR A 403 -12.83 -4.27 6.29
CA THR A 403 -13.07 -2.87 6.69
C THR A 403 -14.49 -2.43 6.34
N ALA A 404 -15.04 -2.94 5.23
CA ALA A 404 -16.41 -2.66 4.81
C ALA A 404 -17.35 -3.76 5.29
N VAL A 405 -18.50 -3.34 5.83
CA VAL A 405 -19.66 -4.21 6.01
C VAL A 405 -20.55 -4.12 4.76
N PRO A 406 -21.52 -5.03 4.59
CA PRO A 406 -21.62 -6.31 5.28
C PRO A 406 -20.45 -7.24 4.93
N HIS A 407 -20.09 -8.11 5.86
CA HIS A 407 -19.22 -9.25 5.59
C HIS A 407 -19.62 -10.41 6.50
N ALA A 408 -19.28 -11.64 6.12
CA ALA A 408 -19.49 -12.81 6.95
C ALA A 408 -18.19 -13.59 7.13
N MET A 409 -18.08 -14.29 8.25
CA MET A 409 -16.90 -15.06 8.60
C MET A 409 -17.30 -16.32 9.35
N HIS A 410 -16.66 -17.44 9.03
CA HIS A 410 -16.79 -18.65 9.81
C HIS A 410 -16.07 -18.50 11.16
N LYS A 411 -16.69 -18.94 12.26
CA LYS A 411 -16.20 -18.78 13.64
C LYS A 411 -14.78 -19.34 13.85
N LYS A 412 -14.48 -20.50 13.25
CA LYS A 412 -13.12 -21.07 13.20
C LYS A 412 -12.03 -20.08 12.73
N VAL A 413 -12.35 -19.15 11.82
CA VAL A 413 -11.41 -18.12 11.36
C VAL A 413 -11.15 -17.13 12.50
N ILE A 414 -12.21 -16.64 13.14
CA ILE A 414 -12.14 -15.70 14.27
C ILE A 414 -11.32 -16.31 15.41
N GLU A 415 -11.60 -17.56 15.78
CA GLU A 415 -10.90 -18.29 16.83
C GLU A 415 -9.41 -18.49 16.49
N LYS A 416 -9.10 -18.74 15.22
CA LYS A 416 -7.73 -18.97 14.75
C LYS A 416 -6.90 -17.68 14.68
N ILE A 417 -7.47 -16.58 14.19
CA ILE A 417 -6.74 -15.29 14.07
C ILE A 417 -6.73 -14.49 15.38
N GLY A 418 -7.62 -14.84 16.32
CA GLY A 418 -7.85 -14.13 17.57
C GLY A 418 -8.90 -13.04 17.44
N TYR A 419 -9.80 -12.96 18.44
CA TYR A 419 -10.87 -11.97 18.51
C TYR A 419 -10.38 -10.51 18.51
N ASP A 420 -9.23 -10.26 19.12
CA ASP A 420 -8.55 -8.96 19.15
C ASP A 420 -8.19 -8.47 17.74
N SER A 421 -7.94 -9.37 16.79
CA SER A 421 -7.66 -9.00 15.40
C SER A 421 -8.83 -8.30 14.74
N LEU A 422 -10.08 -8.58 15.14
CA LEU A 422 -11.27 -7.95 14.58
C LEU A 422 -11.35 -6.44 14.87
N ILE A 423 -10.58 -5.94 15.85
CA ILE A 423 -10.44 -4.51 16.14
C ILE A 423 -9.78 -3.78 14.95
N ILE A 424 -8.95 -4.50 14.20
CA ILE A 424 -8.16 -4.00 13.07
C ILE A 424 -8.49 -4.87 11.84
N PRO A 425 -9.58 -4.55 11.11
CA PRO A 425 -10.05 -5.37 9.99
C PRO A 425 -8.99 -5.74 8.93
N PRO A 426 -8.09 -4.85 8.47
CA PRO A 426 -7.04 -5.26 7.53
C PRO A 426 -6.04 -6.26 8.14
N LEU A 427 -5.78 -6.20 9.45
CA LEU A 427 -4.94 -7.19 10.14
C LEU A 427 -5.65 -8.54 10.25
N ALA A 428 -6.94 -8.54 10.61
CA ALA A 428 -7.74 -9.77 10.62
C ALA A 428 -7.74 -10.46 9.24
N GLN A 429 -7.91 -9.69 8.18
CA GLN A 429 -7.87 -10.19 6.81
C GLN A 429 -6.50 -10.74 6.44
N MET A 430 -5.42 -10.01 6.76
CA MET A 430 -4.05 -10.45 6.50
C MET A 430 -3.75 -11.77 7.22
N LYS A 431 -4.10 -11.88 8.51
CA LYS A 431 -3.98 -13.12 9.28
C LYS A 431 -4.76 -14.27 8.63
N ALA A 432 -6.00 -14.03 8.21
CA ALA A 432 -6.81 -15.04 7.57
C ALA A 432 -6.19 -15.55 6.25
N ILE A 433 -5.64 -14.64 5.43
CA ILE A 433 -4.95 -15.00 4.18
C ILE A 433 -3.70 -15.84 4.47
N LEU A 434 -2.86 -15.40 5.43
CA LEU A 434 -1.61 -16.09 5.77
C LEU A 434 -1.82 -17.47 6.41
N GLU A 435 -2.92 -17.67 7.14
CA GLU A 435 -3.34 -18.97 7.67
C GLU A 435 -3.99 -19.88 6.61
N GLY A 436 -4.13 -19.41 5.36
CA GLY A 436 -4.63 -20.21 4.24
C GLY A 436 -6.15 -20.32 4.17
N PHE A 437 -6.89 -19.45 4.86
CA PHE A 437 -8.35 -19.43 4.76
C PHE A 437 -8.82 -18.88 3.42
N SER A 438 -9.92 -19.46 2.93
CA SER A 438 -10.58 -19.02 1.70
C SER A 438 -11.33 -17.70 1.93
N ILE A 439 -11.08 -16.72 1.08
CA ILE A 439 -11.73 -15.40 1.13
C ILE A 439 -12.30 -15.10 -0.23
N THR A 440 -13.58 -14.71 -0.28
CA THR A 440 -14.28 -14.40 -1.53
C THR A 440 -15.08 -13.10 -1.42
N ALA A 441 -15.31 -12.44 -2.55
CA ALA A 441 -16.23 -11.30 -2.65
C ALA A 441 -17.55 -11.79 -3.26
N VAL A 442 -18.70 -11.37 -2.70
CA VAL A 442 -19.98 -12.04 -2.99
C VAL A 442 -21.02 -11.15 -3.66
N GLU A 443 -21.38 -10.04 -3.04
CA GLU A 443 -22.50 -9.19 -3.46
C GLU A 443 -22.12 -7.73 -3.24
N PHE A 444 -22.54 -6.86 -4.16
CA PHE A 444 -22.38 -5.42 -4.01
C PHE A 444 -23.48 -4.82 -3.12
N VAL A 445 -23.04 -4.27 -1.99
CA VAL A 445 -23.86 -3.45 -1.11
C VAL A 445 -23.24 -2.05 -1.03
N ASP A 446 -23.96 -1.04 -1.53
CA ASP A 446 -23.53 0.36 -1.47
C ASP A 446 -23.52 0.85 -0.02
N VAL A 447 -22.31 1.02 0.51
CA VAL A 447 -22.05 1.55 1.86
C VAL A 447 -21.43 2.95 1.84
N ILE A 448 -21.29 3.56 0.66
CA ILE A 448 -20.65 4.88 0.53
C ILE A 448 -21.70 5.98 0.58
N LYS A 449 -22.77 5.87 -0.21
CA LYS A 449 -23.84 6.89 -0.23
C LYS A 449 -24.66 6.92 1.05
N THR A 450 -24.66 5.80 1.77
CA THR A 450 -25.49 5.52 2.93
C THR A 450 -24.77 5.76 4.26
N ASN A 451 -23.46 5.98 4.24
CA ASN A 451 -22.70 6.27 5.45
C ASN A 451 -23.02 7.66 6.00
N ARG A 452 -23.31 7.71 7.31
CA ARG A 452 -23.53 8.97 8.02
C ARG A 452 -22.22 9.77 8.06
N VAL A 453 -22.20 10.96 7.48
CA VAL A 453 -21.04 11.87 7.58
C VAL A 453 -20.96 12.38 9.02
N ARG A 454 -19.83 12.12 9.67
CA ARG A 454 -19.50 12.56 11.03
C ARG A 454 -18.48 13.71 10.95
N PRO A 455 -18.89 14.99 11.05
CA PRO A 455 -18.02 16.15 10.83
C PRO A 455 -16.72 16.12 11.66
N GLU A 456 -16.80 15.65 12.89
CA GLU A 456 -15.70 15.50 13.84
C GLU A 456 -14.64 14.47 13.41
N GLN A 457 -14.99 13.50 12.56
CA GLN A 457 -14.06 12.50 12.01
C GLN A 457 -13.46 12.92 10.65
N HIS A 458 -14.05 13.94 10.02
CA HIS A 458 -13.70 14.42 8.67
C HIS A 458 -13.11 15.84 8.69
N GLY A 459 -13.05 16.49 9.85
CA GLY A 459 -12.36 17.75 10.08
C GLY A 459 -10.83 17.57 10.13
N PHE A 460 -10.09 18.63 9.77
CA PHE A 460 -8.64 18.64 9.90
C PHE A 460 -8.25 18.84 11.37
N VAL A 461 -7.47 17.90 11.90
CA VAL A 461 -6.81 18.00 13.20
C VAL A 461 -5.30 17.86 12.94
N ASN A 462 -4.51 18.89 13.26
CA ASN A 462 -3.06 18.95 12.98
C ASN A 462 -2.69 18.65 11.51
N GLY A 463 -3.52 19.14 10.56
CA GLY A 463 -3.29 18.94 9.12
C GLY A 463 -3.66 17.55 8.58
N ARG A 464 -4.20 16.65 9.42
CA ARG A 464 -4.66 15.31 9.03
C ARG A 464 -6.14 15.10 9.35
N ILE A 465 -6.76 14.12 8.69
CA ILE A 465 -8.15 13.73 8.94
C ILE A 465 -8.12 12.54 9.92
N PRO A 466 -8.69 12.63 11.14
CA PRO A 466 -8.60 11.57 12.14
C PRO A 466 -9.07 10.20 11.65
N ALA A 467 -10.12 10.15 10.81
CA ALA A 467 -10.57 8.90 10.21
C ALA A 467 -9.51 8.27 9.29
N PHE A 468 -8.77 9.09 8.54
CA PHE A 468 -7.73 8.62 7.63
C PHE A 468 -6.53 8.10 8.42
N ASP A 469 -6.13 8.79 9.49
CA ASP A 469 -5.06 8.32 10.38
C ASP A 469 -5.40 6.94 10.95
N ARG A 470 -6.63 6.75 11.40
CA ARG A 470 -7.08 5.46 11.90
C ARG A 470 -6.98 4.37 10.82
N ILE A 471 -7.51 4.62 9.63
CA ILE A 471 -7.55 3.67 8.52
C ILE A 471 -6.15 3.31 8.02
N PHE A 472 -5.30 4.31 7.73
CA PHE A 472 -3.95 4.06 7.23
C PHE A 472 -3.04 3.43 8.29
N GLY A 473 -3.22 3.79 9.57
CA GLY A 473 -2.53 3.11 10.67
C GLY A 473 -2.95 1.64 10.82
N ASP A 474 -4.24 1.32 10.62
CA ASP A 474 -4.72 -0.07 10.63
C ASP A 474 -4.12 -0.89 9.47
N GLN A 475 -4.00 -0.28 8.29
CA GLN A 475 -3.35 -0.91 7.13
C GLN A 475 -1.86 -1.15 7.39
N LEU A 476 -1.16 -0.19 8.03
CA LEU A 476 0.25 -0.36 8.41
C LEU A 476 0.46 -1.44 9.46
N GLU A 477 -0.47 -1.64 10.39
CA GLU A 477 -0.37 -2.76 11.32
C GLU A 477 -0.53 -4.12 10.62
N ALA A 478 -1.40 -4.20 9.61
CA ALA A 478 -1.50 -5.39 8.77
C ALA A 478 -0.21 -5.63 7.97
N ILE A 479 0.40 -4.57 7.44
CA ILE A 479 1.70 -4.63 6.74
C ILE A 479 2.81 -5.07 7.70
N ALA A 480 2.87 -4.50 8.91
CA ALA A 480 3.84 -4.88 9.94
C ALA A 480 3.73 -6.36 10.31
N TYR A 481 2.49 -6.88 10.42
CA TYR A 481 2.26 -8.30 10.67
C TYR A 481 2.71 -9.17 9.50
N LEU A 482 2.44 -8.77 8.25
CA LEU A 482 2.92 -9.46 7.06
C LEU A 482 4.45 -9.59 7.08
N LEU A 483 5.15 -8.47 7.26
CA LEU A 483 6.62 -8.41 7.27
C LEU A 483 7.21 -9.24 8.40
N GLN A 484 6.62 -9.18 9.60
CA GLN A 484 7.04 -10.00 10.74
C GLN A 484 6.83 -11.50 10.49
N SER A 485 5.79 -11.86 9.73
CA SER A 485 5.43 -13.27 9.46
C SER A 485 6.14 -13.85 8.23
N THR A 486 6.90 -13.02 7.50
CA THR A 486 7.58 -13.41 6.25
C THR A 486 9.03 -12.94 6.28
N ASP A 487 9.34 -11.87 5.56
CA ASP A 487 10.63 -11.20 5.49
C ASP A 487 10.43 -9.69 5.22
N GLU A 488 11.52 -8.93 5.16
CA GLU A 488 11.50 -7.47 4.87
C GLU A 488 10.89 -7.12 3.50
N ARG A 489 10.68 -8.10 2.61
CA ARG A 489 10.09 -7.95 1.28
C ARG A 489 8.71 -8.60 1.17
N GLY A 490 8.11 -9.13 2.24
CA GLY A 490 6.82 -9.83 2.17
C GLY A 490 6.83 -11.11 1.33
N SER A 491 7.97 -11.81 1.26
CA SER A 491 8.18 -12.94 0.35
C SER A 491 8.05 -12.58 -1.14
N PHE A 492 8.32 -11.32 -1.50
CA PHE A 492 8.48 -10.89 -2.89
C PHE A 492 9.95 -10.97 -3.32
N THR A 493 10.19 -11.42 -4.55
CA THR A 493 11.55 -11.62 -5.06
C THR A 493 12.32 -10.30 -5.14
N ASP A 494 13.64 -10.36 -4.92
CA ASP A 494 14.57 -9.24 -5.22
C ASP A 494 14.91 -9.15 -6.72
N GLY A 495 14.37 -10.07 -7.52
CA GLY A 495 14.70 -10.25 -8.93
C GLY A 495 16.09 -10.82 -9.10
N GLU A 496 16.78 -10.40 -10.16
CA GLU A 496 18.15 -10.81 -10.48
C GLU A 496 19.18 -9.79 -9.97
N ARG A 497 18.87 -9.03 -8.91
CA ARG A 497 19.78 -7.99 -8.38
C ARG A 497 20.97 -8.62 -7.66
N ASP A 498 22.18 -8.28 -8.11
CA ASP A 498 23.41 -8.58 -7.39
C ASP A 498 23.58 -7.55 -6.25
N ARG A 499 23.21 -7.95 -5.03
CA ARG A 499 23.43 -7.11 -3.84
C ARG A 499 24.87 -7.23 -3.31
N ASN A 500 25.62 -8.26 -3.70
CA ASN A 500 26.97 -8.51 -3.20
C ASN A 500 27.95 -7.47 -3.73
N ILE A 501 27.83 -7.09 -5.01
CA ILE A 501 28.67 -6.04 -5.59
C ILE A 501 28.51 -4.70 -4.86
N ILE A 502 27.28 -4.35 -4.46
CA ILE A 502 27.02 -3.14 -3.67
C ILE A 502 27.75 -3.19 -2.31
N GLN A 503 27.66 -4.33 -1.63
CA GLN A 503 28.36 -4.53 -0.35
C GLN A 503 29.88 -4.51 -0.49
N GLN A 504 30.41 -5.09 -1.56
CA GLN A 504 31.84 -5.09 -1.84
C GLN A 504 32.35 -3.66 -2.06
N LEU A 505 31.73 -2.92 -2.99
CA LEU A 505 32.13 -1.55 -3.32
C LEU A 505 32.01 -0.59 -2.12
N ARG A 506 31.04 -0.84 -1.24
CA ARG A 506 30.91 -0.09 0.01
C ARG A 506 32.07 -0.37 0.97
N LYS A 507 32.47 -1.64 1.14
CA LYS A 507 33.63 -2.00 1.98
C LYS A 507 34.93 -1.43 1.43
N GLU A 508 35.09 -1.38 0.11
CA GLU A 508 36.24 -0.75 -0.54
C GLU A 508 36.33 0.74 -0.20
N GLU A 509 35.21 1.46 -0.16
CA GLU A 509 35.14 2.87 0.23
C GLU A 509 35.48 3.06 1.71
N GLU A 510 34.88 2.28 2.61
CA GLU A 510 35.16 2.31 4.05
C GLU A 510 36.65 2.06 4.36
N ASN A 511 37.31 1.14 3.65
CA ASN A 511 38.75 0.87 3.81
C ASN A 511 39.66 1.99 3.26
N THR A 512 39.17 2.79 2.31
CA THR A 512 39.94 3.88 1.72
C THR A 512 39.92 5.12 2.62
N ASP A 513 38.86 5.30 3.42
CA ASP A 513 38.73 6.39 4.40
C ASP A 513 39.51 6.12 5.71
N GLU A 514 39.95 4.89 5.96
CA GLU A 514 40.78 4.51 7.12
C GLU A 514 42.31 4.63 6.87
N CYS A 515 42.74 4.93 5.64
CA CYS A 515 44.14 5.15 5.25
C CYS A 515 44.42 6.62 4.96
#